data_AF-A0A1B6L6P9-F1
#
_entry.id   AF-A0A1B6L6P9-F1
#
_cell.length_a   1.000
_cell.length_b   1.000
_cell.length_c   1.000
_cell.angle_alpha   90.00
_cell.angle_beta   90.00
_cell.angle_gamma   90.00
#
_symmetry.space_group_name_H-M   'P 1'
#
loop_
_entity.id
_entity.type
_entity.pdbx_description
1 polymer ?
#
loop_
_entity_poly.entity_id
_entity_poly.type
_entity_poly.pdbx_seq_one_letter_code
_entity_poly.pdbx_strand_id
1 'polypeptide(L)'
;GQGSFYNGKPMRVSAVKELSEAVLSVEVGLSRDQEKLRVIAENIKIFIPLAQGIRSVGACAMDMALIALGGSDAYYQFGPHAWDMAAGDILIREAGGVVIDPSG
;
A
#
# COMPACT_ATOMS: atom_id res chain seq x y z
N GLY A 1 12.66 -10.36 -12.30
CA GLY A 1 13.97 -9.84 -12.75
C GLY A 1 13.94 -9.40 -14.20
N GLN A 2 12.93 -8.62 -14.59
CA GLN A 2 12.84 -7.94 -15.89
C GLN A 2 12.37 -6.49 -15.75
N GLY A 3 12.12 -6.03 -14.52
CA GLY A 3 11.53 -4.73 -14.23
C GLY A 3 10.00 -4.76 -14.28
N SER A 4 9.40 -3.68 -13.79
CA SER A 4 7.97 -3.42 -13.83
C SER A 4 7.70 -2.20 -14.71
N PHE A 5 6.59 -2.20 -15.47
CA PHE A 5 6.32 -1.18 -16.48
C PHE A 5 4.89 -0.68 -16.43
N TYR A 6 4.70 0.60 -16.72
CA TYR A 6 3.40 1.22 -16.98
C TYR A 6 3.41 1.84 -18.38
N ASN A 7 2.54 1.34 -19.26
CA ASN A 7 2.47 1.76 -20.66
C ASN A 7 3.85 1.73 -21.36
N GLY A 8 4.62 0.67 -21.11
CA GLY A 8 5.96 0.46 -21.67
C GLY A 8 7.07 1.27 -21.01
N LYS A 9 6.77 2.13 -20.03
CA LYS A 9 7.78 2.90 -19.29
C LYS A 9 8.16 2.19 -17.99
N PRO A 10 9.46 2.05 -17.66
CA PRO A 10 9.88 1.47 -16.39
C PRO A 10 9.30 2.23 -15.20
N MET A 11 8.86 1.50 -14.19
CA MET A 11 8.40 2.05 -12.92
C MET A 11 9.50 1.95 -11.86
N ARG A 12 9.43 2.81 -10.86
CA ARG A 12 10.31 2.78 -9.70
C ARG A 12 9.53 3.32 -8.50
N VAL A 13 9.67 2.65 -7.36
CA VAL A 13 9.13 3.15 -6.09
C VAL A 13 9.76 4.50 -5.72
N SER A 14 9.10 5.25 -4.84
CA SER A 14 9.64 6.51 -4.34
C SER A 14 10.92 6.30 -3.51
N ALA A 15 11.65 7.39 -3.26
CA ALA A 15 12.84 7.38 -2.42
C ALA A 15 12.57 7.85 -0.98
N VAL A 16 11.30 8.02 -0.61
CA VAL A 16 10.90 8.50 0.72
C VAL A 16 11.29 7.46 1.77
N LYS A 17 11.92 7.93 2.86
CA LYS A 17 12.40 7.08 3.95
C LYS A 17 11.72 7.38 5.28
N GLU A 18 11.27 8.61 5.46
CA GLU A 18 10.65 9.07 6.69
C GLU A 18 9.14 9.05 6.54
N LEU A 19 8.45 8.45 7.52
CA LEU A 19 6.99 8.36 7.50
C LEU A 19 6.32 9.75 7.44
N SER A 20 6.92 10.76 8.07
CA SER A 20 6.41 12.14 8.06
C SER A 20 6.35 12.79 6.67
N GLU A 21 7.10 12.24 5.71
CA GLU A 21 7.13 12.70 4.31
C GLU A 21 6.37 11.74 3.38
N ALA A 22 5.80 10.66 3.93
CA ALA A 22 5.16 9.60 3.16
C ALA A 22 3.66 9.84 3.00
N VAL A 23 3.16 9.61 1.79
CA VAL A 23 1.75 9.37 1.51
C VAL A 23 1.45 7.89 1.78
N LEU A 24 0.56 7.65 2.75
CA LEU A 24 0.15 6.31 3.18
C LEU A 24 -1.21 5.93 2.56
N SER A 25 -1.22 4.90 1.73
CA SER A 25 -2.45 4.28 1.24
C SER A 25 -3.02 3.30 2.27
N VAL A 26 -4.33 3.32 2.49
CA VAL A 26 -5.05 2.43 3.40
C VAL A 26 -6.38 2.00 2.82
N GLU A 27 -6.87 0.82 3.22
CA GLU A 27 -8.20 0.33 2.81
C GLU A 27 -8.99 -0.22 4.00
N VAL A 28 -10.26 0.18 4.09
CA VAL A 28 -11.18 -0.27 5.16
C VAL A 28 -11.72 -1.68 4.90
N GLY A 29 -11.60 -2.15 3.66
CA GLY A 29 -12.08 -3.47 3.25
C GLY A 29 -13.60 -3.61 3.28
N LEU A 30 -14.06 -4.84 2.99
CA LEU A 30 -15.48 -5.16 2.83
C LEU A 30 -16.15 -5.64 4.11
N SER A 31 -15.36 -6.04 5.12
CA SER A 31 -15.90 -6.50 6.40
C SER A 31 -16.73 -5.40 7.07
N ARG A 32 -17.87 -5.81 7.64
CA ARG A 32 -18.75 -4.95 8.44
C ARG A 32 -18.86 -5.42 9.90
N ASP A 33 -17.98 -6.35 10.28
CA ASP A 33 -17.75 -6.72 11.67
C ASP A 33 -17.22 -5.52 12.47
N GLN A 34 -17.88 -5.21 13.58
CA GLN A 34 -17.61 -4.01 14.38
C GLN A 34 -16.21 -4.01 14.98
N GLU A 35 -15.71 -5.17 15.40
CA GLU A 35 -14.40 -5.27 16.02
C GLU A 35 -13.29 -5.04 14.97
N LYS A 36 -13.42 -5.62 13.78
CA LYS A 36 -12.50 -5.32 12.67
C LYS A 36 -12.52 -3.84 12.29
N LEU A 37 -13.70 -3.22 12.22
CA LEU A 37 -13.81 -1.78 11.93
C LEU A 37 -13.15 -0.92 13.01
N ARG A 38 -13.28 -1.30 14.29
CA ARG A 38 -12.61 -0.64 15.42
C ARG A 38 -11.09 -0.69 15.26
N VAL A 39 -10.53 -1.86 14.99
CA VAL A 39 -9.08 -2.04 14.80
C VAL A 39 -8.56 -1.23 13.60
N ILE A 40 -9.28 -1.24 12.48
CA ILE A 40 -8.91 -0.44 11.30
C ILE A 40 -8.89 1.06 11.65
N ALA A 41 -9.93 1.56 12.33
CA ALA A 41 -10.01 2.96 12.73
C ALA A 41 -8.89 3.35 13.70
N GLU A 42 -8.53 2.47 14.64
CA GLU A 42 -7.41 2.66 15.57
C GLU A 42 -6.07 2.73 14.82
N ASN A 43 -5.84 1.85 13.85
CA ASN A 43 -4.62 1.88 13.02
C ASN A 43 -4.53 3.19 12.22
N ILE A 44 -5.62 3.60 11.55
CA ILE A 44 -5.65 4.87 10.81
C ILE A 44 -5.36 6.05 11.75
N LYS A 45 -5.96 6.06 12.95
CA LYS A 45 -5.73 7.11 13.96
C LYS A 45 -4.26 7.21 14.37
N ILE A 46 -3.54 6.09 14.47
CA ILE A 46 -2.10 6.07 14.78
C ILE A 46 -1.29 6.74 13.67
N PHE A 47 -1.64 6.49 12.41
CA PHE A 47 -0.87 7.00 11.26
C PHE A 47 -1.18 8.45 10.88
N ILE A 48 -2.38 8.96 11.15
CA ILE A 48 -2.78 10.35 10.84
C ILE A 48 -1.72 11.40 11.27
N PRO A 49 -1.20 11.39 12.51
CA PRO A 49 -0.19 12.38 12.92
C PRO A 49 1.24 12.05 12.45
N LEU A 50 1.48 10.85 11.93
CA LEU A 50 2.82 10.38 11.57
C LEU A 50 3.12 10.49 10.07
N ALA A 51 2.10 10.42 9.22
CA ALA A 51 2.23 10.46 7.76
C ALA A 51 1.99 11.86 7.19
N GLN A 52 2.58 12.17 6.03
CA GLN A 52 2.29 13.42 5.31
C GLN A 52 0.81 13.49 4.90
N GLY A 53 0.23 12.34 4.56
CA GLY A 53 -1.18 12.24 4.26
C GLY A 53 -1.63 10.80 4.05
N ILE A 54 -2.94 10.58 4.19
CA ILE A 54 -3.57 9.28 3.97
C ILE A 54 -4.41 9.31 2.69
N ARG A 55 -4.41 8.21 1.94
CA ARG A 55 -5.22 8.00 0.72
C ARG A 55 -5.93 6.65 0.79
N SER A 56 -7.04 6.53 0.07
CA SER A 56 -7.76 5.28 -0.17
C SER A 56 -8.37 5.40 -1.56
N VAL A 57 -8.10 4.42 -2.43
CA VAL A 57 -8.60 4.39 -3.82
C VAL A 57 -9.63 3.28 -4.04
N GLY A 58 -9.87 2.44 -3.03
CA GLY A 58 -10.90 1.41 -3.03
C GLY A 58 -10.50 0.09 -3.68
N ALA A 59 -9.22 -0.11 -4.01
CA ALA A 59 -8.74 -1.37 -4.60
C ALA A 59 -7.28 -1.66 -4.28
N CYS A 60 -7.04 -2.79 -3.60
CA CYS A 60 -5.70 -3.28 -3.23
C CYS A 60 -4.72 -3.32 -4.40
N ALA A 61 -5.14 -3.85 -5.55
CA ALA A 61 -4.30 -3.92 -6.74
C ALA A 61 -3.90 -2.52 -7.27
N MET A 62 -4.79 -1.53 -7.16
CA MET A 62 -4.48 -0.15 -7.56
C MET A 62 -3.53 0.52 -6.57
N ASP A 63 -3.75 0.35 -5.27
CA ASP A 63 -2.82 0.86 -4.24
C ASP A 63 -1.42 0.29 -4.44
N MET A 64 -1.28 -1.03 -4.64
CA MET A 64 0.01 -1.65 -4.88
C MET A 64 0.66 -1.19 -6.19
N ALA A 65 -0.12 -0.94 -7.24
CA ALA A 65 0.39 -0.35 -8.48
C ALA A 65 0.86 1.10 -8.28
N LEU A 66 0.17 1.90 -7.45
CA LEU A 66 0.60 3.25 -7.08
C LEU A 66 1.90 3.25 -6.30
N ILE A 67 2.12 2.27 -5.41
CA ILE A 67 3.41 2.06 -4.74
C ILE A 67 4.50 1.79 -5.78
N ALA A 68 4.28 0.83 -6.69
CA ALA A 68 5.25 0.49 -7.73
C ALA A 68 5.60 1.68 -8.64
N LEU A 69 4.64 2.59 -8.88
CA LEU A 69 4.83 3.84 -9.62
C LEU A 69 5.51 4.96 -8.83
N GLY A 70 5.63 4.84 -7.51
CA GLY A 70 6.07 5.92 -6.62
C GLY A 70 5.02 7.04 -6.46
N GLY A 71 3.75 6.75 -6.75
CA GLY A 71 2.62 7.67 -6.53
C GLY A 71 2.05 7.60 -5.10
N SER A 72 2.38 6.54 -4.36
CA SER A 72 2.19 6.38 -2.92
C SER A 72 3.48 5.79 -2.35
N ASP A 73 3.75 6.01 -1.06
CA ASP A 73 5.03 5.65 -0.45
C ASP A 73 4.93 4.39 0.41
N ALA A 74 3.76 4.15 1.02
CA ALA A 74 3.48 2.96 1.80
C ALA A 74 2.01 2.55 1.67
N TYR A 75 1.73 1.26 1.80
CA TYR A 75 0.38 0.70 1.75
C TYR A 75 0.23 -0.39 2.81
N TYR A 76 -0.89 -0.38 3.54
CA TYR A 76 -1.27 -1.51 4.38
C TYR A 76 -2.77 -1.81 4.25
N GLN A 77 -3.10 -3.10 4.35
CA GLN A 77 -4.48 -3.57 4.47
C GLN A 77 -4.52 -4.88 5.27
N PHE A 78 -5.55 -5.03 6.09
CA PHE A 78 -5.85 -6.30 6.75
C PHE A 78 -6.98 -7.04 6.02
N GLY A 79 -6.78 -8.33 5.83
CA GLY A 79 -7.75 -9.22 5.18
C GLY A 79 -7.94 -9.10 3.65
N PRO A 80 -6.99 -8.60 2.83
CA PRO A 80 -7.06 -8.83 1.39
C PRO A 80 -6.92 -10.33 1.09
N HIS A 81 -7.49 -10.78 -0.02
CA HIS A 81 -7.24 -12.14 -0.49
C HIS A 81 -5.93 -12.21 -1.29
N ALA A 82 -5.37 -13.41 -1.42
CA ALA A 82 -4.10 -13.60 -2.12
C ALA A 82 -4.15 -13.10 -3.59
N TRP A 83 -5.30 -13.23 -4.26
CA TRP A 83 -5.48 -12.73 -5.63
C TRP A 83 -5.52 -11.21 -5.73
N ASP A 84 -5.87 -10.49 -4.66
CA ASP A 84 -5.86 -9.03 -4.64
C ASP A 84 -4.43 -8.47 -4.60
N MET A 85 -3.48 -9.24 -4.06
CA MET A 85 -2.08 -8.82 -3.85
C MET A 85 -1.08 -9.44 -4.82
N ALA A 86 -1.33 -10.64 -5.35
CA ALA A 86 -0.33 -11.43 -6.08
C ALA A 86 0.33 -10.67 -7.24
N ALA A 87 -0.47 -9.95 -8.04
CA ALA A 87 0.06 -9.13 -9.14
C ALA A 87 0.81 -7.88 -8.62
N GLY A 88 0.32 -7.26 -7.56
CA GLY A 88 0.95 -6.10 -6.95
C GLY A 88 2.31 -6.41 -6.32
N ASP A 89 2.46 -7.59 -5.70
CA ASP A 89 3.69 -8.01 -5.03
C ASP A 89 4.88 -8.01 -5.99
N ILE A 90 4.73 -8.67 -7.13
CA ILE A 90 5.81 -8.72 -8.13
C ILE A 90 6.05 -7.34 -8.76
N LEU A 91 5.02 -6.52 -8.96
CA LEU A 91 5.19 -5.15 -9.47
C LEU A 91 6.02 -4.29 -8.52
N ILE A 92 5.72 -4.32 -7.23
CA ILE A 92 6.45 -3.54 -6.21
C ILE A 92 7.90 -4.02 -6.11
N ARG A 93 8.13 -5.34 -6.04
CA ARG A 93 9.49 -5.90 -5.93
C ARG A 93 10.35 -5.54 -7.13
N GLU A 94 9.80 -5.64 -8.34
CA GLU A 94 10.53 -5.28 -9.57
C GLU A 94 10.73 -3.77 -9.73
N ALA A 95 9.89 -2.93 -9.12
CA ALA A 95 10.07 -1.49 -9.03
C ALA A 95 11.10 -1.06 -7.96
N GLY A 96 11.66 -2.02 -7.20
CA GLY A 96 12.64 -1.79 -6.14
C GLY A 96 12.06 -1.59 -4.75
N GLY A 97 10.79 -1.91 -4.54
CA GLY A 97 10.11 -1.87 -3.24
C GLY A 97 10.15 -3.21 -2.49
N VAL A 98 9.44 -3.24 -1.37
CA VAL A 98 9.37 -4.38 -0.45
C VAL A 98 7.91 -4.65 -0.08
N VAL A 99 7.56 -5.93 0.05
CA VAL A 99 6.26 -6.39 0.55
C VAL A 99 6.52 -7.40 1.66
N ILE A 100 5.92 -7.17 2.82
CA ILE A 100 6.09 -7.96 4.04
C ILE A 100 4.74 -8.15 4.75
N ASP A 101 4.69 -9.12 5.66
CA ASP A 101 3.57 -9.25 6.59
C ASP A 101 3.56 -8.06 7.58
N PRO A 102 2.38 -7.60 8.04
CA PRO A 102 2.30 -6.59 9.08
C PRO A 102 3.05 -6.94 10.39
N SER A 103 3.36 -8.21 10.65
CA SER A 103 4.19 -8.63 11.79
C SER A 103 5.67 -8.30 11.67
N GLY A 104 6.14 -7.89 10.48
CA GLY A 104 7.57 -7.96 10.12
C GLY A 104 8.03 -9.38 9.85
#